data_AF-A0A7Y2VQ51-F1
#
_entry.id   AF-A0A7Y2VQ51-F1
#
_cell.length_a   1.000
_cell.length_b   1.000
_cell.length_c   1.000
_cell.angle_alpha   90.00
_cell.angle_beta   90.00
_cell.angle_gamma   90.00
#
_symmetry.space_group_name_H-M   'P 1'
#
loop_
_entity.id
_entity.type
_entity.pdbx_description
1 polymer ?
#
loop_
_entity_poly.entity_id
_entity_poly.type
_entity_poly.pdbx_seq_one_letter_code
_entity_poly.pdbx_strand_id
1 'polypeptide(L)'
;KLNEMHRMVNQLYKVQEQLKDLLPSLEGPIRKSGQELLNELESWDEDMVQRKSQAYDDVENFPNKFTAEYIFLIDQSNSVIPRINQGSRDRKKELDLQWNVLKKRGQQLSEEAIPEYNKALWGAGIGAIQLN
;
A
#
# COMPACT_ATOMS: atom_id res chain seq x y z
N LYS A 1 -13.23 5.21 4.50
CA LYS A 1 -12.32 4.06 4.63
C LYS A 1 -11.86 3.56 3.27
N LEU A 2 -12.72 3.01 2.39
CA LEU A 2 -12.27 2.55 1.05
C LEU A 2 -11.55 3.64 0.22
N ASN A 3 -12.12 4.84 0.13
CA ASN A 3 -11.48 5.97 -0.56
C ASN A 3 -10.12 6.36 0.05
N GLU A 4 -9.98 6.20 1.36
CA GLU A 4 -8.73 6.50 2.07
C GLU A 4 -7.67 5.44 1.79
N MET A 5 -8.06 4.15 1.82
CA MET A 5 -7.20 3.03 1.43
C MET A 5 -6.68 3.22 0.00
N HIS A 6 -7.56 3.48 -0.96
CA HIS A 6 -7.16 3.66 -2.37
C HIS A 6 -6.26 4.89 -2.58
N ARG A 7 -6.53 6.00 -1.88
CA ARG A 7 -5.66 7.19 -1.95
C ARG A 7 -4.27 6.86 -1.44
N MET A 8 -4.15 6.24 -0.28
CA MET A 8 -2.86 5.88 0.31
C MET A 8 -2.10 4.88 -0.57
N VAL A 9 -2.78 3.86 -1.09
CA VAL A 9 -2.20 2.90 -2.04
C VAL A 9 -1.61 3.61 -3.26
N ASN A 10 -2.37 4.50 -3.89
CA ASN A 10 -1.91 5.20 -5.08
C ASN A 10 -0.77 6.18 -4.78
N GLN A 11 -0.82 6.89 -3.65
CA GLN A 11 0.23 7.82 -3.25
C GLN A 11 1.56 7.11 -2.98
N LEU A 12 1.54 6.04 -2.19
CA LEU A 12 2.76 5.29 -1.87
C LEU A 12 3.30 4.53 -3.09
N TYR A 13 2.44 4.10 -4.01
CA TYR A 13 2.89 3.48 -5.26
C TYR A 13 3.64 4.45 -6.17
N LYS A 14 3.17 5.69 -6.32
CA LYS A 14 3.91 6.73 -7.09
C LYS A 14 5.30 6.99 -6.53
N VAL A 15 5.47 6.87 -5.21
CA VAL A 15 6.78 6.99 -4.57
C VAL A 15 7.66 5.79 -4.92
N GLN A 16 7.11 4.58 -4.97
CA GLN A 16 7.85 3.40 -5.45
C GLN A 16 8.35 3.59 -6.88
N GLU A 17 7.50 4.12 -7.78
CA GLU A 17 7.88 4.39 -9.17
C GLU A 17 9.06 5.39 -9.24
N GLN A 18 8.96 6.50 -8.51
CA GLN A 18 10.05 7.49 -8.43
C GLN A 18 11.35 6.89 -7.84
N LEU A 19 11.25 6.03 -6.83
CA LEU A 19 12.43 5.33 -6.27
C LEU A 19 13.03 4.37 -7.30
N LYS A 20 12.22 3.59 -8.01
CA LYS A 20 12.68 2.66 -9.05
C LYS A 20 13.43 3.37 -10.17
N ASP A 21 12.98 4.57 -10.54
CA ASP A 21 13.63 5.39 -11.55
C ASP A 21 14.93 6.05 -11.03
N LEU A 22 14.94 6.48 -9.77
CA LEU A 22 16.06 7.21 -9.17
C LEU A 22 17.23 6.29 -8.77
N LEU A 23 16.94 5.17 -8.11
CA LEU A 23 17.94 4.29 -7.50
C LEU A 23 19.05 3.80 -8.45
N PRO A 24 18.79 3.50 -9.74
CA PRO A 24 19.83 3.10 -10.67
C PRO A 24 20.96 4.12 -10.84
N SER A 25 20.66 5.42 -10.70
CA SER A 25 21.64 6.51 -10.80
C SER A 25 22.40 6.81 -9.50
N LEU A 26 22.02 6.17 -8.39
CA LEU A 26 22.62 6.39 -7.08
C LEU A 26 23.65 5.31 -6.75
N GLU A 27 24.60 5.67 -5.89
CA GLU A 27 25.63 4.77 -5.37
C GLU A 27 25.81 4.95 -3.85
N GLY A 28 26.48 3.97 -3.22
CA GLY A 28 26.85 4.06 -1.82
C GLY A 28 25.65 4.04 -0.84
N PRO A 29 25.80 4.66 0.34
CA PRO A 29 24.81 4.57 1.42
C PRO A 29 23.43 5.10 1.04
N ILE A 30 23.35 6.15 0.22
CA ILE A 30 22.07 6.76 -0.17
C ILE A 30 21.25 5.88 -1.11
N ARG A 31 21.91 5.09 -1.96
CA ARG A 31 21.24 4.05 -2.74
C ARG A 31 20.73 2.94 -1.84
N LYS A 32 21.54 2.51 -0.87
CA LYS A 32 21.17 1.42 0.04
C LYS A 32 19.94 1.78 0.88
N SER A 33 19.91 2.96 1.50
CA SER A 33 18.75 3.40 2.28
C SER A 33 17.50 3.60 1.42
N GLY A 34 17.65 4.07 0.18
CA GLY A 34 16.53 4.17 -0.75
C GLY A 34 15.99 2.81 -1.20
N GLN A 35 16.86 1.81 -1.36
CA GLN A 35 16.44 0.43 -1.64
C GLN A 35 15.70 -0.19 -0.46
N GLU A 36 16.14 0.07 0.77
CA GLU A 36 15.43 -0.35 1.99
C GLU A 36 14.03 0.27 2.05
N LEU A 37 13.91 1.58 1.82
CA LEU A 37 12.62 2.27 1.72
C LEU A 37 11.72 1.70 0.61
N LEU A 38 12.29 1.41 -0.57
CA LEU A 38 11.54 0.81 -1.66
C LEU A 38 10.97 -0.56 -1.26
N ASN A 39 11.77 -1.40 -0.61
CA ASN A 39 11.31 -2.72 -0.16
C ASN A 39 10.19 -2.61 0.89
N GLU A 40 10.27 -1.63 1.81
CA GLU A 40 9.21 -1.41 2.80
C GLU A 40 7.90 -0.96 2.17
N LEU A 41 7.97 -0.09 1.15
CA LEU A 41 6.83 0.37 0.38
C LEU A 41 6.19 -0.78 -0.42
N GLU A 42 7.00 -1.60 -1.09
CA GLU A 42 6.52 -2.77 -1.84
C GLU A 42 5.84 -3.78 -0.93
N SER A 43 6.46 -4.08 0.22
CA SER A 43 5.86 -5.00 1.19
C SER A 43 4.53 -4.46 1.75
N TRP A 44 4.41 -3.16 2.00
CA TRP A 44 3.15 -2.58 2.47
C TRP A 44 2.08 -2.63 1.38
N ASP A 45 2.49 -2.39 0.15
CA ASP A 45 1.59 -2.41 -0.99
C ASP A 45 1.06 -3.82 -1.29
N GLU A 46 1.91 -4.85 -1.18
CA GLU A 46 1.52 -6.26 -1.31
C GLU A 46 0.54 -6.70 -0.21
N ASP A 47 0.56 -6.09 0.98
CA ASP A 47 -0.46 -6.34 2.01
C ASP A 47 -1.81 -5.71 1.63
N MET A 48 -1.78 -4.59 0.91
CA MET A 48 -2.96 -3.80 0.55
C MET A 48 -3.67 -4.30 -0.71
N VAL A 49 -2.91 -4.61 -1.76
CA VAL A 49 -3.41 -4.88 -3.11
C VAL A 49 -2.63 -6.01 -3.78
N GLN A 50 -3.33 -6.83 -4.58
CA GLN A 50 -2.67 -7.73 -5.52
C GLN A 50 -2.57 -7.01 -6.86
N ARG A 51 -1.36 -6.60 -7.27
CA ARG A 51 -1.15 -5.93 -8.56
C ARG A 51 -1.00 -6.89 -9.73
N LYS A 52 -0.63 -8.15 -9.47
CA LYS A 52 -0.55 -9.18 -10.51
C LYS A 52 -1.97 -9.55 -10.94
N SER A 53 -2.40 -9.02 -12.08
CA SER A 53 -3.59 -9.49 -12.78
C SER A 53 -3.18 -10.71 -13.59
N GLN A 54 -3.54 -11.93 -13.19
CA GLN A 54 -3.36 -13.08 -14.09
C GLN A 54 -4.47 -13.09 -15.15
N ALA A 55 -4.05 -13.13 -16.40
CA ALA A 55 -4.82 -13.73 -17.49
C ALA A 55 -4.83 -15.25 -17.26
N TYR A 56 -5.97 -15.88 -17.51
CA TYR A 56 -6.24 -17.32 -17.45
C TYR A 56 -5.07 -18.20 -17.93
N ASP A 57 -4.40 -18.94 -17.01
CA ASP A 57 -4.06 -20.38 -17.17
C ASP A 57 -3.27 -21.03 -16.01
N ASP A 58 -2.78 -20.29 -15.00
CA ASP A 58 -2.08 -20.93 -13.88
C ASP A 58 -2.98 -21.13 -12.65
N VAL A 59 -3.05 -22.37 -12.19
CA VAL A 59 -3.83 -22.82 -11.04
C VAL A 59 -3.10 -22.43 -9.74
N GLU A 60 -2.90 -21.13 -9.51
CA GLU A 60 -2.44 -20.59 -8.24
C GLU A 60 -3.30 -19.37 -7.90
N ASN A 61 -4.41 -19.63 -7.20
CA ASN A 61 -5.34 -18.60 -6.77
C ASN A 61 -4.63 -17.73 -5.72
N PHE A 62 -4.02 -16.62 -6.12
CA PHE A 62 -3.40 -15.70 -5.18
C PHE A 62 -4.46 -15.23 -4.18
N PRO A 63 -4.25 -15.38 -2.87
CA PRO A 63 -5.22 -14.95 -1.88
C PRO A 63 -5.54 -13.46 -2.05
N ASN A 64 -6.82 -13.11 -1.94
CA ASN A 64 -7.26 -11.71 -1.95
C ASN A 64 -6.45 -10.89 -0.95
N LYS A 65 -5.96 -9.73 -1.39
CA LYS A 65 -5.31 -8.76 -0.51
C LYS A 65 -6.34 -7.87 0.17
N PHE A 66 -5.91 -7.06 1.12
CA PHE A 66 -6.80 -6.41 2.08
C PHE A 66 -7.94 -5.60 1.44
N THR A 67 -7.67 -4.82 0.39
CA THR A 67 -8.70 -4.03 -0.29
C THR A 67 -9.76 -4.88 -1.00
N ALA A 68 -9.38 -6.03 -1.57
CA ALA A 68 -10.31 -6.97 -2.21
C ALA A 68 -11.25 -7.62 -1.19
N GLU A 69 -10.72 -8.02 -0.02
CA GLU A 69 -11.54 -8.51 1.10
C GLU A 69 -12.53 -7.45 1.61
N TYR A 70 -12.13 -6.18 1.64
CA TYR A 70 -12.99 -5.08 2.06
C TYR A 70 -14.13 -4.82 1.06
N ILE A 71 -13.83 -4.84 -0.24
CA ILE A 71 -14.82 -4.66 -1.31
C ILE A 71 -15.82 -5.83 -1.31
N PHE A 72 -15.33 -7.06 -1.22
CA PHE A 72 -16.17 -8.26 -1.17
C PHE A 72 -17.20 -8.21 -0.04
N LEU A 73 -16.79 -7.75 1.16
CA LEU A 73 -17.72 -7.56 2.28
C LEU A 73 -18.78 -6.49 1.99
N ILE A 74 -18.40 -5.36 1.39
CA ILE A 74 -19.34 -4.30 1.01
C ILE A 74 -20.37 -4.85 0.01
N ASP A 75 -19.92 -5.57 -1.01
CA ASP A 75 -20.79 -6.13 -2.05
C ASP A 75 -21.77 -7.16 -1.49
N GLN A 76 -21.32 -8.04 -0.59
CA GLN A 76 -22.21 -8.97 0.12
C GLN A 76 -23.30 -8.26 0.94
N SER A 77 -23.00 -7.07 1.45
CA SER A 77 -23.93 -6.29 2.27
C SER A 77 -24.91 -5.44 1.44
N ASN A 78 -24.61 -5.19 0.15
CA ASN A 78 -25.39 -4.38 -0.78
C ASN A 78 -26.40 -5.21 -1.62
N SER A 79 -27.19 -6.08 -0.98
CA SER A 79 -28.24 -6.88 -1.65
C SER A 79 -29.61 -6.18 -1.64
N VAL A 80 -30.46 -6.50 -2.64
CA VAL A 80 -31.85 -5.99 -2.81
C VAL A 80 -32.74 -6.25 -1.58
N ILE A 81 -32.36 -7.23 -0.74
CA ILE A 81 -32.88 -7.39 0.62
C ILE A 81 -31.67 -7.41 1.59
N PRO A 82 -31.29 -6.27 2.20
CA PRO A 82 -30.12 -6.22 3.07
C PRO A 82 -30.36 -7.03 4.33
N ARG A 83 -29.85 -8.26 4.38
CA ARG A 83 -29.71 -9.01 5.63
C ARG A 83 -28.28 -8.87 6.11
N ILE A 84 -27.95 -7.72 6.70
CA ILE A 84 -26.71 -7.58 7.47
C ILE A 84 -26.81 -8.54 8.66
N ASN A 85 -26.22 -9.72 8.50
CA ASN A 85 -26.16 -10.72 9.56
C ASN A 85 -24.99 -10.39 10.51
N GLN A 86 -24.97 -11.06 11.67
CA GLN A 86 -23.95 -10.81 12.68
C GLN A 86 -22.54 -11.10 12.16
N GLY A 87 -22.38 -12.13 11.32
CA GLY A 87 -21.10 -12.47 10.69
C GLY A 87 -20.53 -11.35 9.81
N SER A 88 -21.35 -10.69 8.98
CA SER A 88 -20.91 -9.55 8.18
C SER A 88 -20.47 -8.37 9.05
N ARG A 89 -21.15 -8.13 10.19
CA ARG A 89 -20.75 -7.09 11.14
C ARG A 89 -19.42 -7.40 11.81
N ASP A 90 -19.21 -8.65 12.22
CA ASP A 90 -17.99 -9.06 12.91
C ASP A 90 -16.80 -9.09 11.95
N ARG A 91 -16.99 -9.58 10.71
CA ARG A 91 -15.98 -9.48 9.64
C ARG A 91 -15.61 -8.03 9.34
N LYS A 92 -16.59 -7.10 9.35
CA LYS A 92 -16.32 -5.68 9.19
C LYS A 92 -15.42 -5.13 10.30
N LYS A 93 -15.66 -5.52 11.55
CA LYS A 93 -14.85 -5.08 12.69
C LYS A 93 -13.41 -5.61 12.57
N GLU A 94 -13.25 -6.87 12.20
CA GLU A 94 -11.93 -7.46 11.95
C GLU A 94 -11.16 -6.68 10.87
N LEU A 95 -11.79 -6.45 9.71
CA LEU A 95 -11.18 -5.70 8.62
C LEU A 95 -10.89 -4.25 8.99
N ASP A 96 -11.74 -3.62 9.80
CA ASP A 96 -11.49 -2.27 10.31
C ASP A 96 -10.30 -2.23 11.29
N LEU A 97 -10.09 -3.27 12.10
CA LEU A 97 -8.91 -3.39 12.97
C LEU A 97 -7.63 -3.60 12.16
N GLN A 98 -7.69 -4.48 11.15
CA GLN A 98 -6.57 -4.67 10.21
C GLN A 98 -6.24 -3.38 9.46
N TRP A 99 -7.26 -2.62 9.02
CA TRP A 99 -7.05 -1.31 8.42
C TRP A 99 -6.27 -0.37 9.32
N ASN A 100 -6.57 -0.32 10.62
CA ASN A 100 -5.88 0.60 11.54
C ASN A 100 -4.37 0.29 11.62
N VAL A 101 -4.00 -0.99 11.57
CA VAL A 101 -2.59 -1.42 11.56
C VAL A 101 -1.92 -1.04 10.24
N LEU A 102 -2.54 -1.36 9.11
CA LEU A 102 -2.02 -1.06 7.77
C LEU A 102 -1.92 0.45 7.54
N LYS A 103 -2.93 1.20 7.98
CA LYS A 103 -2.95 2.67 7.94
C LYS A 103 -1.78 3.23 8.74
N LYS A 104 -1.55 2.77 9.97
CA LYS A 104 -0.44 3.25 10.79
C LYS A 104 0.90 3.04 10.08
N ARG A 105 1.13 1.86 9.48
CA ARG A 105 2.34 1.57 8.69
C ARG A 105 2.45 2.49 7.48
N GLY A 106 1.35 2.70 6.73
CA GLY A 106 1.32 3.62 5.60
C GLY A 106 1.61 5.07 6.00
N GLN A 107 1.12 5.51 7.15
CA GLN A 107 1.41 6.83 7.72
C GLN A 107 2.87 6.97 8.14
N GLN A 108 3.46 5.96 8.78
CA GLN A 108 4.89 5.96 9.10
C GLN A 108 5.74 6.08 7.83
N LEU A 109 5.36 5.40 6.74
CA LEU A 109 6.04 5.54 5.45
C LEU A 109 5.92 6.98 4.91
N SER A 110 4.71 7.56 4.87
CA SER A 110 4.46 8.88 4.28
C SER A 110 4.92 10.07 5.13
N GLU A 111 4.84 9.95 6.46
CA GLU A 111 5.04 11.06 7.40
C GLU A 111 6.45 11.03 8.04
N GLU A 112 7.14 9.88 8.01
CA GLU A 112 8.45 9.71 8.63
C GLU A 112 9.51 9.24 7.61
N ALA A 113 9.36 8.04 7.05
CA ALA A 113 10.42 7.41 6.25
C ALA A 113 10.72 8.16 4.94
N ILE A 114 9.69 8.57 4.19
CA ILE A 114 9.85 9.35 2.95
C ILE A 114 10.45 10.73 3.24
N PRO A 115 9.94 11.52 4.21
CA PRO A 115 10.56 12.79 4.60
C PRO A 115 12.01 12.65 5.07
N GLU A 116 12.34 11.58 5.81
CA GLU A 116 13.72 11.31 6.24
C GLU A 116 14.64 11.03 5.05
N TYR A 117 14.21 10.18 4.11
CA TYR A 117 14.98 9.92 2.90
C TYR A 117 15.14 11.17 2.04
N ASN A 118 14.11 12.00 1.93
CA ASN A 118 14.19 13.30 1.24
C ASN A 118 15.24 14.22 1.87
N LYS A 119 15.43 14.24 3.20
CA LYS A 119 16.52 15.01 3.82
C LYS A 119 17.88 14.49 3.37
N ALA A 120 18.05 13.17 3.25
CA ALA A 120 19.30 12.59 2.74
C ALA A 120 19.55 12.95 1.27
N LEU A 121 18.52 12.89 0.42
CA LEU A 121 18.60 13.30 -0.99
C LEU A 121 18.99 14.78 -1.15
N TRP A 122 18.41 15.66 -0.32
CA TRP A 122 18.78 17.08 -0.30
C TRP A 122 20.23 17.30 0.15
N GLY A 123 20.68 16.60 1.20
CA GLY A 123 22.06 16.66 1.67
C GLY A 123 23.08 16.21 0.62
N ALA A 124 22.66 15.32 -0.30
CA ALA A 124 23.46 14.85 -1.42
C ALA A 124 23.27 15.67 -2.72
N GLY A 125 22.43 16.72 -2.72
CA GLY A 125 22.21 17.59 -3.89
C GLY A 125 21.36 16.97 -5.01
N ILE A 126 20.58 15.91 -4.72
CA ILE A 126 19.78 15.18 -5.72
C ILE A 126 18.37 15.77 -5.86
N GLY A 127 17.80 16.31 -4.78
CA GLY A 127 16.44 16.84 -4.73
C GLY A 127 15.53 16.03 -3.79
N ALA A 128 14.27 15.85 -4.16
CA ALA A 128 13.28 15.14 -3.32
C ALA A 128 12.24 14.38 -4.15
N ILE A 129 11.71 13.33 -3.53
CA ILE A 129 10.60 12.52 -4.01
C ILE A 129 9.27 13.15 -3.59
N GLN A 130 8.30 13.12 -4.49
CA GLN A 130 6.99 13.76 -4.35
C GLN A 130 5.89 12.77 -3.92
N LEU A 131 4.99 13.20 -3.03
CA LEU A 131 3.87 12.42 -2.47
C LEU A 131 2.51 12.68 -3.17
N ASN A 132 2.50 13.52 -4.20
CA ASN A 132 1.31 14.06 -4.86
C ASN A 132 0.74 13.17 -5.98
#